data_AF-F0Y3T0-F1
#
_entry.id   AF-F0Y3T0-F1
#
_cell.length_a   1.000
_cell.length_b   1.000
_cell.length_c   1.000
_cell.angle_alpha   90.00
_cell.angle_beta   90.00
_cell.angle_gamma   90.00
#
_symmetry.space_group_name_H-M   'P 1'
#
loop_
_entity.id
_entity.type
_entity.pdbx_description
1 polymer ?
#
loop_
_entity_poly.entity_id
_entity_poly.type
_entity_poly.pdbx_seq_one_letter_code
_entity_poly.pdbx_strand_id
1 'polypeptide(L)'
;TGAPKDGDALAWALPVCAPTAAARHYAHALKLQPGTQKKGKAAKDALEILARSCDDADRRDLVKAVDVNECILAFVSSTKITHVVANQLKQARK
;
A
#
# COMPACT_ATOMS: atom_id res chain seq x y z
N THR A 1 11.26 -10.13 -9.84
CA THR A 1 10.35 -10.56 -8.76
C THR A 1 9.62 -9.35 -8.22
N GLY A 2 8.29 -9.39 -8.07
CA GLY A 2 7.48 -8.24 -7.61
C GLY A 2 6.75 -7.43 -8.70
N ALA A 3 6.86 -7.82 -9.97
CA ALA A 3 6.10 -7.25 -11.10
C ALA A 3 5.40 -8.38 -11.86
N PRO A 4 4.34 -8.98 -11.29
CA PRO A 4 3.55 -9.99 -11.98
C PRO A 4 2.92 -9.39 -13.24
N LYS A 5 2.91 -10.15 -14.32
CA LYS A 5 2.32 -9.77 -15.61
C LYS A 5 0.82 -10.11 -15.61
N ASP A 6 0.12 -9.56 -16.60
CA ASP A 6 -1.28 -9.93 -16.80
C ASP A 6 -1.38 -11.39 -17.24
N GLY A 7 -2.26 -12.13 -16.57
CA GLY A 7 -2.41 -13.58 -16.71
C GLY A 7 -1.64 -14.41 -15.69
N ASP A 8 -0.77 -13.82 -14.87
CA ASP A 8 -0.13 -14.53 -13.76
C ASP A 8 -1.13 -14.80 -12.63
N ALA A 9 -1.17 -16.04 -12.13
CA ALA A 9 -1.99 -16.40 -10.97
C ALA A 9 -1.35 -15.92 -9.66
N LEU A 10 -2.09 -15.12 -8.89
CA LEU A 10 -1.63 -14.56 -7.62
C LEU A 10 -2.27 -15.31 -6.44
N ALA A 11 -1.44 -15.80 -5.53
CA ALA A 11 -1.90 -16.54 -4.35
C ALA A 11 -1.98 -15.67 -3.09
N TRP A 12 -1.05 -14.74 -2.92
CA TRP A 12 -0.92 -13.91 -1.73
C TRP A 12 -0.22 -12.58 -2.03
N ALA A 13 -0.44 -11.58 -1.18
CA ALA A 13 0.27 -10.30 -1.21
C ALA A 13 1.12 -10.15 0.06
N LEU A 14 2.32 -9.56 -0.06
CA LEU A 14 3.18 -9.25 1.09
C LEU A 14 3.47 -7.75 1.16
N PRO A 15 3.42 -7.16 2.37
CA PRO A 15 3.86 -5.80 2.58
C PRO A 15 5.38 -5.72 2.58
N VAL A 16 5.95 -4.88 1.72
CA VAL A 16 7.39 -4.63 1.65
C VAL A 16 7.69 -3.15 1.78
N CYS A 17 8.74 -2.81 2.52
CA CYS A 17 9.29 -1.46 2.56
C CYS A 17 10.61 -1.44 1.78
N ALA A 18 10.69 -0.58 0.77
CA ALA A 18 11.86 -0.46 -0.08
C ALA A 18 12.17 1.02 -0.38
N PRO A 19 13.43 1.36 -0.73
CA PRO A 19 13.75 2.68 -1.24
C PRO A 19 12.90 3.03 -2.46
N THR A 20 12.49 4.30 -2.59
CA THR A 20 11.63 4.76 -3.70
C THR A 20 12.14 4.34 -5.07
N ALA A 21 13.47 4.36 -5.28
CA ALA A 21 14.07 3.95 -6.55
C ALA A 21 13.76 2.48 -6.92
N ALA A 22 13.74 1.57 -5.94
CA ALA A 22 13.44 0.16 -6.14
C ALA A 22 11.92 -0.10 -6.25
N ALA A 23 11.12 0.67 -5.51
CA ALA A 23 9.65 0.53 -5.51
C ALA A 23 8.96 1.06 -6.78
N ARG A 24 9.68 1.77 -7.66
CA ARG A 24 9.14 2.37 -8.89
C ARG A 24 8.51 1.38 -9.88
N HIS A 25 8.94 0.13 -9.86
CA HIS A 25 8.46 -0.90 -10.78
C HIS A 25 7.27 -1.70 -10.24
N TYR A 26 6.84 -1.42 -9.01
CA TYR A 26 5.70 -2.08 -8.40
C TYR A 26 4.41 -1.43 -8.88
N ALA A 27 3.44 -2.25 -9.26
CA ALA A 27 2.12 -1.76 -9.68
C ALA A 27 1.40 -1.00 -8.54
N HIS A 28 1.67 -1.38 -7.29
CA HIS A 28 1.01 -0.85 -6.10
C HIS A 28 2.07 -0.40 -5.09
N ALA A 29 2.27 0.91 -4.97
CA ALA A 29 3.28 1.48 -4.07
C ALA A 29 2.78 2.78 -3.43
N LEU A 30 3.17 3.01 -2.18
CA LEU A 30 2.84 4.21 -1.42
C LEU A 30 4.13 4.89 -0.95
N LYS A 31 4.11 6.23 -0.84
CA LYS A 31 5.20 6.96 -0.21
C LYS A 31 4.96 7.09 1.29
N LEU A 32 5.84 6.49 2.07
CA LEU A 32 5.93 6.71 3.51
C LEU A 32 6.86 7.91 3.76
N GLN A 33 6.36 8.91 4.49
CA GLN A 33 7.16 10.04 4.95
C GLN A 33 7.20 10.03 6.47
N PRO A 34 8.29 10.47 7.12
CA PRO A 34 8.27 10.71 8.56
C PRO A 34 7.12 11.66 8.95
N GLY A 35 6.42 11.39 10.04
CA GLY A 35 5.24 12.11 10.51
C GLY A 35 4.74 11.63 11.86
N THR A 36 3.51 11.97 12.23
CA THR A 36 2.99 11.76 13.59
C THR A 36 2.01 10.58 13.75
N GLN A 37 1.68 9.86 12.67
CA GLN A 37 0.71 8.77 12.73
C GLN A 37 1.34 7.49 13.32
N LYS A 38 0.57 6.80 14.18
CA LYS A 38 0.94 5.47 14.70
C LYS A 38 0.97 4.44 13.56
N LYS A 39 1.91 3.49 13.63
CA LYS A 39 2.09 2.44 12.59
C LYS A 39 0.80 1.69 12.26
N GLY A 40 0.01 1.30 13.26
CA GLY A 40 -1.24 0.56 13.01
C GLY A 40 -2.29 1.37 12.27
N LYS A 41 -2.39 2.68 12.53
CA LYS A 41 -3.32 3.55 11.77
C LYS A 41 -2.81 3.76 10.35
N ALA A 42 -1.51 3.99 10.19
CA ALA A 42 -0.88 4.12 8.88
C ALA A 42 -1.08 2.82 8.07
N ALA A 43 -0.79 1.65 8.63
CA ALA A 43 -0.97 0.36 7.96
C ALA A 43 -2.41 0.16 7.44
N LYS A 44 -3.43 0.44 8.26
CA LYS A 44 -4.83 0.37 7.83
C LYS A 44 -5.13 1.34 6.69
N ASP A 45 -4.67 2.59 6.81
CA ASP A 45 -4.87 3.60 5.76
C ASP A 45 -4.16 3.22 4.46
N ALA A 46 -2.96 2.63 4.55
CA ALA A 46 -2.20 2.15 3.41
C ALA A 46 -2.96 1.06 2.64
N LEU A 47 -3.43 0.02 3.34
CA LEU A 47 -4.20 -1.07 2.73
C LEU A 47 -5.49 -0.54 2.08
N GLU A 48 -6.21 0.38 2.75
CA GLU A 48 -7.41 0.99 2.20
C GLU A 48 -7.13 1.81 0.93
N ILE A 49 -6.04 2.60 0.92
CA ILE A 49 -5.64 3.38 -0.26
C ILE A 49 -5.23 2.45 -1.40
N LEU A 50 -4.42 1.44 -1.13
CA LEU A 50 -3.95 0.50 -2.15
C LEU A 50 -5.12 -0.30 -2.74
N ALA A 51 -6.01 -0.84 -1.91
CA ALA A 51 -7.18 -1.57 -2.38
C ALA A 51 -8.13 -0.70 -3.23
N ARG A 52 -8.20 0.61 -3.00
CA ARG A 52 -8.96 1.53 -3.87
C ARG A 52 -8.26 1.85 -5.19
N SER A 53 -6.93 1.75 -5.23
CA SER A 53 -6.13 2.02 -6.43
C SER A 53 -5.98 0.81 -7.36
N CYS A 54 -6.44 -0.37 -6.93
CA CYS A 54 -6.43 -1.56 -7.74
C CYS A 54 -7.70 -1.62 -8.59
N ASP A 55 -7.54 -1.70 -9.91
CA ASP A 55 -8.67 -1.85 -10.85
C ASP A 55 -9.20 -3.30 -10.91
N ASP A 56 -8.32 -4.26 -10.59
CA ASP A 56 -8.57 -5.69 -10.63
C ASP A 56 -9.19 -6.20 -9.31
N ALA A 57 -10.25 -6.99 -9.39
CA ALA A 57 -10.95 -7.51 -8.21
C ALA A 57 -10.10 -8.50 -7.39
N ASP A 58 -9.40 -9.41 -8.06
CA ASP A 58 -8.61 -10.45 -7.41
C ASP A 58 -7.43 -9.81 -6.66
N ARG A 59 -6.73 -8.86 -7.30
CA ARG A 59 -5.64 -8.09 -6.66
C ARG A 59 -6.13 -7.28 -5.48
N ARG A 60 -7.32 -6.67 -5.57
CA ARG A 60 -7.94 -5.95 -4.44
C ARG A 60 -8.14 -6.83 -3.22
N ASP A 61 -8.65 -8.03 -3.45
CA ASP A 61 -8.98 -8.93 -2.36
C ASP A 61 -7.72 -9.51 -1.72
N LEU A 62 -6.66 -9.75 -2.50
CA LEU A 62 -5.34 -10.08 -1.97
C LEU A 62 -4.74 -8.95 -1.12
N VAL A 63 -4.88 -7.70 -1.54
CA VAL A 63 -4.42 -6.54 -0.74
C VAL A 63 -5.18 -6.44 0.58
N LYS A 64 -6.50 -6.67 0.57
CA LYS A 64 -7.31 -6.66 1.80
C LYS A 64 -7.01 -7.85 2.72
N ALA A 65 -6.54 -8.97 2.17
CA ALA A 65 -6.19 -10.16 2.92
C ALA A 65 -4.87 -10.03 3.69
N VAL A 66 -4.05 -9.01 3.38
CA VAL A 66 -2.79 -8.75 4.10
C VAL A 66 -3.07 -8.39 5.56
N ASP A 67 -2.35 -9.04 6.49
CA ASP A 67 -2.47 -8.70 7.91
C ASP A 67 -1.85 -7.33 8.20
N VAL A 68 -2.60 -6.52 8.95
CA VAL A 68 -2.15 -5.22 9.46
C VAL A 68 -0.89 -5.39 10.32
N ASN A 69 -0.74 -6.50 11.05
CA ASN A 69 0.45 -6.74 11.86
C ASN A 69 1.72 -6.90 10.99
N GLU A 70 1.62 -7.59 9.85
CA GLU A 70 2.73 -7.71 8.90
C GLU A 70 3.11 -6.34 8.31
N CYS A 71 2.12 -5.50 8.04
CA CYS A 71 2.36 -4.12 7.62
C CYS A 71 3.08 -3.30 8.70
N ILE A 72 2.71 -3.46 9.97
CA ILE A 72 3.35 -2.76 11.09
C ILE A 72 4.84 -3.16 11.21
N LEU A 73 5.17 -4.43 10.95
CA LEU A 73 6.55 -4.92 10.95
C LEU A 73 7.35 -4.34 9.78
N ALA A 74 6.75 -4.21 8.60
CA ALA A 74 7.40 -3.62 7.43
C ALA A 74 7.56 -2.09 7.52
N PHE A 75 6.68 -1.38 8.24
CA PHE A 75 6.68 0.08 8.27
C PHE A 75 7.78 0.66 9.17
N VAL A 76 8.39 1.75 8.70
CA VAL A 76 9.26 2.59 9.54
C VAL A 76 8.43 3.35 10.60
N SER A 77 9.03 3.73 11.72
CA SER A 77 8.32 4.36 12.84
C SER A 77 7.77 5.74 12.47
N SER A 78 6.58 6.06 12.98
CA SER A 78 6.00 7.40 12.92
C SER A 78 5.95 7.94 11.49
N THR A 79 5.14 7.30 10.64
CA THR A 79 5.04 7.63 9.21
C THR A 79 3.71 8.26 8.86
N LYS A 80 3.73 9.36 8.11
CA LYS A 80 2.62 9.89 7.34
C LYS A 80 2.60 9.25 5.95
N ILE A 81 1.44 8.77 5.54
CA ILE A 81 1.24 8.25 4.18
C ILE A 81 0.91 9.41 3.25
N THR A 82 1.66 9.47 2.14
CA THR A 82 1.42 10.42 1.06
C THR A 82 1.27 9.66 -0.24
N HIS A 83 0.23 10.01 -1.00
CA HIS A 83 -0.01 9.47 -2.33
C HIS A 83 -0.51 10.60 -3.22
N VAL A 84 -0.10 10.62 -4.49
CA VAL A 84 -0.59 11.61 -5.47
C VAL A 84 -2.12 11.51 -5.59
N VAL A 85 -2.67 10.30 -5.57
CA VAL A 85 -4.13 10.04 -5.56
C VAL A 85 -4.76 10.18 -4.16
N ALA A 86 -4.01 10.06 -3.05
CA ALA A 86 -4.61 10.23 -1.70
C ALA A 86 -4.99 11.69 -1.41
N ASN A 87 -4.35 12.66 -2.06
CA ASN A 87 -4.82 14.05 -2.03
C ASN A 87 -6.16 14.20 -2.76
N GLN A 88 -6.37 13.47 -3.86
CA GLN A 88 -7.66 13.44 -4.58
C GLN A 88 -8.74 12.69 -3.79
N LEU A 89 -8.41 11.56 -3.15
CA LEU A 89 -9.33 10.79 -2.30
C LEU A 89 -9.69 11.52 -0.99
N LYS A 90 -8.81 12.36 -0.45
CA LYS A 90 -9.13 13.26 0.68
C LYS A 90 -9.99 14.45 0.25
N GLN A 91 -9.84 14.93 -0.99
CA GLN A 91 -10.69 15.98 -1.56
C GLN A 91 -12.08 15.47 -1.93
N ALA A 92 -12.22 14.23 -2.40
CA ALA A 92 -13.51 13.59 -2.67
C ALA A 92 -14.33 13.26 -1.39
N ARG A 93 -13.74 13.43 -0.20
CA ARG A 93 -14.37 13.20 1.10
C ARG A 93 -14.81 14.50 1.80
N LYS A 94 -14.79 15.62 1.08
CA LYS A 94 -15.35 16.91 1.49
C LYS A 94 -16.59 17.20 0.64
#